data_AF-A0A8X7C6D6-F1
#
_entry.id   AF-A0A8X7C6D6-F1
#
_cell.length_a   1.000
_cell.length_b   1.000
_cell.length_c   1.000
_cell.angle_alpha   90.00
_cell.angle_beta   90.00
_cell.angle_gamma   90.00
#
_symmetry.space_group_name_H-M   'P 1'
#
loop_
_entity.id
_entity.type
_entity.pdbx_description
1 polymer ?
#
loop_
_entity_poly.entity_id
_entity_poly.type
_entity_poly.pdbx_seq_one_letter_code
_entity_poly.pdbx_strand_id
1 'polypeptide(L)'
;MDSWEKCEETHLPPKNEFYNKMTESDILRKDYEHAKTVWKTFDIKNLGEYSDLYVKTDVLILTDITEHFRDVCIKTYKLDPA
;
A
#
# COMPACT_ATOMS: atom_id res chain seq x y z
N MET A 1 -9.11 -8.70 1.91
CA MET A 1 -10.26 -8.81 0.99
C MET A 1 -10.63 -10.27 0.94
N ASP A 2 -11.76 -10.63 1.56
CA ASP A 2 -12.12 -12.05 1.76
C ASP A 2 -13.01 -12.58 0.63
N SER A 3 -13.40 -11.71 -0.31
CA SER A 3 -14.12 -12.02 -1.53
C SER A 3 -13.81 -10.98 -2.61
N TRP A 4 -13.97 -11.37 -3.88
CA TRP A 4 -13.82 -10.45 -5.02
C TRP A 4 -14.88 -9.35 -5.03
N GLU A 5 -16.07 -9.64 -4.50
CA GLU A 5 -17.17 -8.67 -4.40
C GLU A 5 -16.79 -7.41 -3.62
N LYS A 6 -15.90 -7.53 -2.62
CA LYS A 6 -15.39 -6.38 -1.88
C LYS A 6 -14.60 -5.42 -2.78
N CYS A 7 -13.95 -5.91 -3.84
CA CYS A 7 -13.22 -5.05 -4.76
C CYS A 7 -14.16 -4.09 -5.51
N GLU A 8 -15.42 -4.47 -5.71
CA GLU A 8 -16.43 -3.67 -6.42
C GLU A 8 -17.08 -2.60 -5.53
N GLU A 9 -16.79 -2.59 -4.22
CA GLU A 9 -17.32 -1.57 -3.31
C GLU A 9 -16.81 -0.19 -3.68
N THR A 10 -17.73 0.74 -3.91
CA THR A 10 -17.45 2.07 -4.47
C THR A 10 -17.17 3.16 -3.44
N HIS A 11 -17.01 2.77 -2.18
CA HIS A 11 -16.78 3.70 -1.08
C HIS A 11 -15.61 3.23 -0.22
N LEU A 12 -14.88 4.19 0.34
CA LEU A 12 -13.88 3.90 1.35
C LEU A 12 -14.60 3.36 2.61
N PRO A 13 -14.11 2.29 3.25
CA PRO A 13 -14.76 1.73 4.42
C PRO A 13 -14.78 2.75 5.56
N PRO A 14 -15.77 2.70 6.45
CA PRO A 14 -15.81 3.58 7.60
C PRO A 14 -14.66 3.26 8.58
N LYS A 15 -14.27 4.25 9.38
CA LYS A 15 -13.08 4.16 10.26
C LYS A 15 -13.06 2.92 11.18
N ASN A 16 -14.23 2.51 11.69
CA ASN A 16 -14.39 1.35 12.56
C ASN A 16 -14.01 0.02 11.88
N GLU A 17 -14.04 -0.04 10.55
CA GLU A 17 -13.63 -1.23 9.79
C GLU A 17 -12.10 -1.33 9.62
N PHE A 18 -11.36 -0.28 10.01
CA PHE A 18 -9.90 -0.29 10.07
C PHE A 18 -9.34 -0.72 11.44
N TYR A 19 -10.14 -1.39 12.29
CA TYR A 19 -9.69 -1.86 13.59
C TYR A 19 -8.61 -2.94 13.45
N ASN A 20 -7.45 -2.70 14.05
CA ASN A 20 -6.35 -3.66 14.03
C ASN A 20 -6.54 -4.71 15.12
N LYS A 21 -6.90 -5.92 14.72
CA LYS A 21 -7.11 -7.06 15.62
C LYS A 21 -5.82 -7.54 16.31
N MET A 22 -4.65 -7.30 15.72
CA MET A 22 -3.37 -7.76 16.26
C MET A 22 -2.88 -6.85 17.40
N THR A 23 -3.15 -5.55 17.31
CA THR A 23 -2.76 -4.55 18.32
C THR A 23 -3.95 -4.08 19.17
N GLU A 24 -5.14 -4.64 18.95
CA GLU A 24 -6.41 -4.29 19.59
C GLU A 24 -6.71 -2.78 19.56
N SER A 25 -6.34 -2.09 18.48
CA SER A 25 -6.39 -0.63 18.39
C SER A 25 -7.11 -0.14 17.14
N ASP A 26 -7.84 0.96 17.27
CA ASP A 26 -8.38 1.70 16.13
C ASP A 26 -7.26 2.33 15.29
N ILE A 27 -7.56 2.52 14.00
CA ILE A 27 -6.72 3.35 13.14
C ILE A 27 -6.58 4.77 13.71
N LEU A 28 -5.37 5.31 13.63
CA LEU A 28 -5.14 6.69 14.00
C LEU A 28 -5.94 7.62 13.07
N ARG A 29 -6.44 8.72 13.63
CA ARG A 29 -7.20 9.70 12.84
C ARG A 29 -6.40 10.18 11.62
N LYS A 30 -5.10 10.42 11.79
CA LYS A 30 -4.19 10.87 10.74
C LYS A 30 -4.15 9.88 9.56
N ASP A 31 -4.05 8.59 9.86
CA ASP A 31 -3.93 7.55 8.83
C ASP A 31 -5.24 7.37 8.06
N TYR A 32 -6.38 7.51 8.74
CA TYR A 32 -7.68 7.52 8.08
C TYR A 32 -7.90 8.77 7.20
N GLU A 33 -7.47 9.95 7.63
CA GLU A 33 -7.53 11.15 6.76
C GLU A 33 -6.58 11.02 5.56
N HIS A 34 -5.44 10.34 5.73
CA HIS A 34 -4.55 10.02 4.62
C HIS A 34 -5.24 9.10 3.62
N ALA A 35 -5.89 8.02 4.07
CA ALA A 35 -6.67 7.12 3.21
C ALA A 35 -7.73 7.87 2.38
N LYS A 36 -8.49 8.79 3.00
CA LYS A 36 -9.44 9.65 2.27
C LYS A 36 -8.76 10.56 1.25
N THR A 37 -7.60 11.11 1.61
CA THR A 37 -6.84 11.98 0.72
C THR A 37 -6.37 11.22 -0.50
N VAL A 38 -5.82 10.01 -0.32
CA VAL A 38 -5.43 9.11 -1.42
C VAL A 38 -6.64 8.78 -2.29
N TRP A 39 -7.74 8.32 -1.69
CA TRP A 39 -8.97 8.00 -2.40
C TRP A 39 -9.43 9.14 -3.31
N LYS A 40 -9.45 10.37 -2.79
CA LYS A 40 -9.85 11.56 -3.55
C LYS A 40 -8.82 11.98 -4.58
N THR A 41 -7.53 11.93 -4.25
CA THR A 41 -6.44 12.45 -5.11
C THR A 41 -6.28 11.60 -6.36
N PHE A 42 -6.44 10.28 -6.24
CA PHE A 42 -6.33 9.35 -7.36
C PHE A 42 -7.68 9.03 -8.01
N ASP A 43 -8.75 9.75 -7.62
CA ASP A 43 -10.11 9.59 -8.13
C ASP A 43 -10.62 8.14 -8.14
N ILE A 44 -10.35 7.44 -7.04
CA ILE A 44 -10.56 6.00 -6.91
C ILE A 44 -12.04 5.67 -6.92
N LYS A 45 -12.42 4.69 -7.75
CA LYS A 45 -13.81 4.31 -7.99
C LYS A 45 -14.28 3.16 -7.13
N ASN A 46 -13.38 2.26 -6.77
CA ASN A 46 -13.70 1.09 -5.96
C ASN A 46 -12.51 0.61 -5.11
N LEU A 47 -12.76 -0.29 -4.16
CA LEU A 47 -11.71 -0.83 -3.29
C LEU A 47 -10.64 -1.61 -4.07
N GLY A 48 -10.99 -2.20 -5.22
CA GLY A 48 -10.04 -2.88 -6.09
C GLY A 48 -8.95 -1.94 -6.59
N GLU A 49 -9.34 -0.79 -7.15
CA GLU A 49 -8.41 0.26 -7.60
C GLU A 49 -7.56 0.81 -6.44
N TYR A 50 -8.15 0.94 -5.26
CA TYR A 50 -7.42 1.33 -4.04
C TYR A 50 -6.34 0.32 -3.67
N SER A 51 -6.67 -0.98 -3.70
CA SER A 51 -5.73 -2.06 -3.45
C SER A 51 -4.63 -2.11 -4.51
N ASP A 52 -4.98 -1.96 -5.79
CA ASP A 52 -4.02 -1.92 -6.89
C ASP A 52 -3.02 -0.78 -6.75
N LEU A 53 -3.48 0.39 -6.31
CA LEU A 53 -2.59 1.54 -6.05
C LEU A 53 -1.58 1.22 -4.95
N TYR A 54 -2.01 0.60 -3.84
CA TYR A 54 -1.10 0.17 -2.78
C TYR A 54 -0.07 -0.84 -3.28
N VAL A 55 -0.51 -1.89 -3.96
CA VAL A 55 0.38 -2.93 -4.48
C VAL A 55 1.39 -2.34 -5.46
N LYS A 56 0.96 -1.45 -6.36
CA LYS A 56 1.88 -0.75 -7.28
C LYS A 56 2.90 0.08 -6.52
N THR A 57 2.47 0.80 -5.49
CA THR A 57 3.37 1.63 -4.67
C THR A 57 4.41 0.78 -3.95
N ASP A 58 4.00 -0.34 -3.34
CA ASP A 58 4.90 -1.26 -2.65
C ASP A 58 5.92 -1.89 -3.61
N VAL A 59 5.48 -2.29 -4.80
CA VAL A 59 6.37 -2.83 -5.85
C VAL A 59 7.39 -1.78 -6.28
N LEU A 60 6.96 -0.55 -6.55
CA LEU A 60 7.87 0.52 -6.96
C LEU A 60 8.92 0.84 -5.89
N ILE A 61 8.51 0.94 -4.63
CA ILE A 61 9.43 1.19 -3.50
C ILE A 61 10.40 0.02 -3.34
N LEU A 62 9.93 -1.22 -3.41
CA LEU A 62 10.79 -2.39 -3.27
C LEU A 62 11.78 -2.50 -4.44
N THR A 63 11.35 -2.21 -5.66
CA THR A 63 12.21 -2.18 -6.84
C THR A 63 13.30 -1.14 -6.67
N ASP A 64 12.96 0.10 -6.29
CA ASP A 64 13.95 1.18 -6.08
C ASP A 64 15.01 0.80 -5.04
N ILE A 65 14.58 0.24 -3.90
CA ILE A 65 15.49 -0.21 -2.84
C ILE A 65 16.38 -1.37 -3.33
N THR A 66 15.81 -2.31 -4.09
CA THR A 66 16.54 -3.48 -4.58
C THR A 66 17.57 -3.10 -5.64
N GLU A 67 17.22 -2.19 -6.55
CA GLU A 67 18.13 -1.65 -7.55
C GLU A 67 19.26 -0.87 -6.89
N HIS A 68 18.94 -0.03 -5.91
CA HIS A 68 19.95 0.68 -5.14
C HIS A 68 20.90 -0.27 -4.41
N PHE A 69 20.37 -1.32 -3.77
CA PHE A 69 21.16 -2.34 -3.12
C PHE A 69 22.09 -3.08 -4.10
N ARG A 70 21.57 -3.47 -5.27
CA ARG A 70 22.36 -4.10 -6.34
C ARG A 70 23.53 -3.22 -6.76
N ASP A 71 23.26 -1.93 -6.97
CA ASP A 71 24.27 -0.93 -7.30
C ASP A 71 25.38 -0.84 -6.25
N VAL A 72 25.01 -0.82 -4.96
CA VAL A 72 25.95 -0.78 -3.85
C VAL A 72 26.80 -2.06 -3.80
N CYS A 73 26.21 -3.23 -4.01
CA CYS A 73 26.92 -4.51 -4.03
C CYS A 73 27.93 -4.59 -5.17
N ILE A 74 27.53 -4.20 -6.38
CA ILE A 74 28.42 -4.17 -7.54
C ILE A 74 29.58 -3.20 -7.30
N LYS A 75 29.31 -2.02 -6.74
CA LYS A 75 30.35 -1.01 -6.46
C LYS A 75 31.34 -1.49 -5.40
N THR A 76 30.84 -2.05 -4.30
CA THR A 76 31.61 -2.38 -3.09
C THR A 76 32.29 -3.75 -3.15
N TYR A 77 31.55 -4.78 -3.56
CA TYR A 77 32.01 -6.18 -3.50
C TYR A 77 32.38 -6.73 -4.87
N LYS A 78 32.09 -6.02 -5.97
CA LYS A 78 32.24 -6.51 -7.34
C LYS A 78 31.45 -7.80 -7.62
N LEU A 79 30.37 -8.01 -6.85
CA LEU A 79 29.48 -9.15 -6.96
C LEU A 79 28.08 -8.66 -7.29
N ASP A 80 27.38 -9.42 -8.12
CA ASP A 80 25.97 -9.21 -8.45
C ASP A 80 25.10 -10.03 -7.48
N PRO A 81 24.22 -9.37 -6.69
CA PRO A 81 23.30 -10.07 -5.78
C PRO A 81 22.05 -10.65 -6.48
N ALA A 82 21.89 -10.49 -7.80
CA ALA A 82 20.79 -11.03 -8.59
C ALA A 82 21.04 -12.46 -9.09
#